data_AF-A0A3E0PUI4-F1
#
_entry.id   AF-A0A3E0PUI4-F1
#
_cell.length_a   1.000
_cell.length_b   1.000
_cell.length_c   1.000
_cell.angle_alpha   90.00
_cell.angle_beta   90.00
_cell.angle_gamma   90.00
#
_symmetry.space_group_name_H-M   'P 1'
#
loop_
_entity.id
_entity.type
_entity.pdbx_description
1 polymer ?
#
loop_
_entity_poly.entity_id
_entity_poly.type
_entity_poly.pdbx_seq_one_letter_code
_entity_poly.pdbx_strand_id
1 'polypeptide(L)'
;MQAEPLQSANDRSRWCTIRALAEQGTYVIDDVRRQPGWDTIDLVRHEGHFYSTKPPLFPTLVAGLYWTLDKLTGWTFETHLAETTRLVLLLINILPTTAALIVLSNLTATLTESARTRIAVMAVACFGTLLLPFLNSLNNHTPAAVCVVFALAPAMRIVVLGRRDWWRFAAAGFFSAFAFTNELTAAAFVAALFVTLLWNAPRQTLSGFLPAALIPVIPFFALNLRVTDDWLPFYSAYGTEKYEFVYEGVPSYWMDPRGIDKATDSFPVYLLHCTVGHHGLFSLSPIWLLTLAGWALALFSIFRTGSRAGGNSGGLLASQTLFHAMGAALTLIVFTFFMTRTENYNYGGVSVALRWLLWLVPFWLLGLIPVFDRWGRRWWMMAAAAVALAVSVFSAWYPLDGPWKQPWIYTLMENAGWIDYREPHPEFDRPVRSWVYSLPGGPQQDDDYWIELAGRDVDGRLSRLRLADAGPDNVGGRQARIVEVTSQQQGAPEQVERYWIDSNSFLAGRGPADFLIWPNGEPSDDERRNAYVFWHGLPRPGRYAAGARRYLRFPLRRDAFHCLQGYATVSTRNATGETLIHRLDAWSCEEVPFGVVLLDRQLQDGRRRLLARERMEVVAMGRSL
;
A
#
# COMPACT_ATOMS: atom_id res chain seq x y z
N MET A 1 -20.86 -6.45 -9.22
CA MET A 1 -19.65 -6.17 -8.41
C MET A 1 -19.36 -4.68 -8.53
N GLN A 2 -19.40 -3.92 -7.44
CA GLN A 2 -19.09 -2.47 -7.41
C GLN A 2 -17.62 -2.20 -7.04
N ALA A 3 -16.73 -3.19 -7.22
CA ALA A 3 -15.31 -3.07 -6.88
C ALA A 3 -14.70 -1.86 -7.60
N GLU A 4 -14.02 -1.00 -6.84
CA GLU A 4 -13.22 0.07 -7.42
C GLU A 4 -11.98 -0.52 -8.07
N PRO A 5 -11.56 -0.05 -9.25
CA PRO A 5 -10.29 -0.43 -9.86
C PRO A 5 -9.10 0.08 -9.04
N LEU A 6 -7.93 -0.55 -9.20
CA LEU A 6 -6.65 0.03 -8.79
C LEU A 6 -6.59 0.38 -7.29
N GLN A 7 -7.11 -0.51 -6.43
CA GLN A 7 -7.45 -0.23 -5.02
C GLN A 7 -6.25 0.07 -4.12
N SER A 8 -5.04 -0.34 -4.50
CA SER A 8 -3.82 -0.08 -3.73
C SER A 8 -2.59 -0.04 -4.62
N ALA A 9 -1.46 0.42 -4.07
CA ALA A 9 -0.18 0.33 -4.75
C ALA A 9 0.17 -1.12 -5.15
N ASN A 10 -0.15 -2.09 -4.30
CA ASN A 10 0.11 -3.51 -4.55
C ASN A 10 -0.67 -4.04 -5.75
N ASP A 11 -1.94 -3.68 -5.83
CA ASP A 11 -2.87 -3.97 -6.92
C ASP A 11 -2.41 -3.26 -8.21
N ARG A 12 -2.20 -1.93 -8.13
CA ARG A 12 -1.75 -1.06 -9.24
C ARG A 12 -0.46 -1.52 -9.88
N SER A 13 0.50 -2.01 -9.08
CA SER A 13 1.78 -2.50 -9.60
C SER A 13 1.59 -3.64 -10.62
N ARG A 14 0.63 -4.55 -10.39
CA ARG A 14 0.32 -5.63 -11.34
C ARG A 14 -0.43 -5.11 -12.56
N TRP A 15 -1.40 -4.22 -12.35
CA TRP A 15 -2.14 -3.59 -13.46
C TRP A 15 -1.23 -2.78 -14.38
N CYS A 16 -0.22 -2.10 -13.83
CA CYS A 16 0.77 -1.38 -14.63
C CYS A 16 1.48 -2.32 -15.61
N THR A 17 1.97 -3.47 -15.14
CA THR A 17 2.59 -4.48 -16.00
C THR A 17 1.61 -5.04 -17.02
N ILE A 18 0.36 -5.33 -16.62
CA ILE A 18 -0.68 -5.84 -17.53
C ILE A 18 -0.93 -4.86 -18.68
N ARG A 19 -1.09 -3.58 -18.35
CA ARG A 19 -1.34 -2.52 -19.33
C ARG A 19 -0.13 -2.29 -20.23
N ALA A 20 1.06 -2.15 -19.65
CA ALA A 20 2.30 -1.98 -20.43
C ALA A 20 2.51 -3.14 -21.41
N LEU A 21 2.27 -4.38 -20.99
CA LEU A 21 2.40 -5.53 -21.88
C LEU A 21 1.35 -5.54 -22.99
N ALA A 22 0.08 -5.33 -22.66
CA ALA A 22 -1.01 -5.46 -23.61
C ALA A 22 -1.06 -4.29 -24.62
N GLU A 23 -0.71 -3.07 -24.20
CA GLU A 23 -0.82 -1.86 -25.02
C GLU A 23 0.51 -1.44 -25.65
N GLN A 24 1.64 -1.78 -25.02
CA GLN A 24 2.97 -1.30 -25.43
C GLN A 24 3.97 -2.44 -25.71
N GLY A 25 3.63 -3.69 -25.39
CA GLY A 25 4.51 -4.84 -25.62
C GLY A 25 5.76 -4.88 -24.74
N THR A 26 5.75 -4.19 -23.59
CA THR A 26 6.91 -4.07 -22.69
C THR A 26 6.57 -4.33 -21.22
N TYR A 27 7.57 -4.70 -20.42
CA TYR A 27 7.47 -4.78 -18.94
C TYR A 27 7.81 -3.46 -18.26
N VAL A 28 8.34 -2.48 -19.00
CA VAL A 28 8.63 -1.12 -18.50
C VAL A 28 7.32 -0.40 -18.23
N ILE A 29 7.16 0.19 -17.04
CA ILE A 29 5.92 0.84 -16.61
C ILE A 29 6.01 2.37 -16.56
N ASP A 30 7.06 2.96 -17.13
CA ASP A 30 7.36 4.40 -17.11
C ASP A 30 6.16 5.26 -17.54
N ASP A 31 5.59 4.97 -18.71
CA ASP A 31 4.49 5.77 -19.27
C ASP A 31 3.15 5.50 -18.60
N VAL A 32 2.91 4.26 -18.18
CA VAL A 32 1.66 3.89 -17.50
C VAL A 32 1.53 4.63 -16.17
N ARG A 33 2.61 4.68 -15.39
CA ARG A 33 2.62 5.33 -14.06
C ARG A 33 2.44 6.85 -14.10
N ARG A 34 2.79 7.50 -15.21
CA ARG A 34 2.58 8.95 -15.40
C ARG A 34 1.10 9.31 -15.47
N GLN A 35 0.23 8.35 -15.74
CA GLN A 35 -1.20 8.59 -15.83
C GLN A 35 -1.82 8.72 -14.43
N PRO A 36 -2.70 9.71 -14.20
CA PRO A 36 -3.37 9.88 -12.92
C PRO A 36 -4.03 8.58 -12.44
N GLY A 37 -3.74 8.18 -11.20
CA GLY A 37 -4.30 6.98 -10.58
C GLY A 37 -3.56 5.66 -10.87
N TRP A 38 -2.53 5.65 -11.72
CA TRP A 38 -1.78 4.42 -12.05
C TRP A 38 -0.48 4.25 -11.26
N ASP A 39 0.03 5.31 -10.62
CA ASP A 39 1.29 5.24 -9.89
C ASP A 39 1.24 4.27 -8.69
N THR A 40 2.38 3.70 -8.34
CA THR A 40 2.54 2.70 -7.28
C THR A 40 3.81 2.97 -6.48
N ILE A 41 3.90 2.44 -5.27
CA ILE A 41 5.15 2.35 -4.49
C ILE A 41 5.82 0.97 -4.64
N ASP A 42 5.10 -0.03 -5.17
CA ASP A 42 5.56 -1.41 -5.34
C ASP A 42 6.34 -1.56 -6.66
N LEU A 43 7.38 -0.75 -6.86
CA LEU A 43 8.23 -0.73 -8.06
C LEU A 43 9.72 -0.74 -7.72
N VAL A 44 10.53 -1.06 -8.74
CA VAL A 44 11.98 -0.94 -8.71
C VAL A 44 12.48 -0.09 -9.88
N ARG A 45 13.72 0.37 -9.78
CA ARG A 45 14.46 0.95 -10.90
C ARG A 45 15.55 -0.01 -11.36
N HIS A 46 15.48 -0.44 -12.61
CA HIS A 46 16.45 -1.36 -13.24
C HIS A 46 16.80 -0.83 -14.62
N GLU A 47 18.10 -0.72 -14.93
CA GLU A 47 18.60 -0.20 -16.22
C GLU A 47 17.96 1.13 -16.68
N GLY A 48 17.73 2.04 -15.73
CA GLY A 48 17.18 3.36 -16.02
C GLY A 48 15.65 3.43 -16.11
N HIS A 49 14.97 2.29 -16.11
CA HIS A 49 13.52 2.15 -16.26
C HIS A 49 12.84 1.65 -14.98
N PHE A 50 11.53 1.88 -14.89
CA PHE A 50 10.71 1.38 -13.81
C PHE A 50 10.02 0.07 -14.17
N TYR A 51 10.01 -0.85 -13.20
CA TYR A 51 9.37 -2.15 -13.31
C TYR A 51 8.54 -2.45 -12.06
N SER A 52 7.51 -3.28 -12.22
CA SER A 52 6.78 -3.85 -11.09
C SER A 52 7.68 -4.75 -10.26
N THR A 53 7.52 -4.72 -8.93
CA THR A 53 8.18 -5.68 -8.03
C THR A 53 7.63 -7.10 -8.15
N LYS A 54 6.46 -7.30 -8.78
CA LYS A 54 5.75 -8.59 -8.75
C LYS A 54 6.33 -9.57 -9.76
N PRO A 55 6.32 -10.89 -9.47
CA PRO A 55 6.76 -11.87 -10.44
C PRO A 55 6.00 -11.76 -11.77
N PRO A 56 6.69 -11.80 -12.93
CA PRO A 56 6.13 -11.40 -14.21
C PRO A 56 5.13 -12.40 -14.79
N LEU A 57 5.17 -13.68 -14.43
CA LEU A 57 4.32 -14.71 -15.04
C LEU A 57 2.82 -14.40 -14.87
N PHE A 58 2.36 -14.11 -13.66
CA PHE A 58 0.94 -13.88 -13.42
C PHE A 58 0.41 -12.64 -14.16
N PRO A 59 1.03 -11.45 -14.06
CA PRO A 59 0.67 -10.31 -14.90
C PRO A 59 0.71 -10.59 -16.41
N THR A 60 1.64 -11.42 -16.88
CA THR A 60 1.73 -11.78 -18.32
C THR A 60 0.52 -12.59 -18.78
N LEU A 61 0.10 -13.58 -17.98
CA LEU A 61 -1.10 -14.37 -18.28
C LEU A 61 -2.37 -13.48 -18.27
N VAL A 62 -2.45 -12.57 -17.30
CA VAL A 62 -3.58 -11.62 -17.21
C VAL A 62 -3.54 -10.58 -18.34
N ALA A 63 -2.36 -10.17 -18.81
CA ALA A 63 -2.22 -9.31 -19.98
C ALA A 63 -2.76 -9.99 -21.25
N GLY A 64 -2.48 -11.29 -21.45
CA GLY A 64 -3.07 -12.06 -22.55
C GLY A 64 -4.60 -12.16 -22.45
N LEU A 65 -5.13 -12.30 -21.23
CA LEU A 65 -6.57 -12.28 -20.99
C LEU A 65 -7.18 -10.91 -21.32
N TYR A 66 -6.60 -9.81 -20.82
CA TYR A 66 -7.05 -8.46 -21.11
C TYR A 66 -6.99 -8.16 -22.61
N TRP A 67 -5.88 -8.50 -23.29
CA TRP A 67 -5.73 -8.34 -24.74
C TRP A 67 -6.84 -9.07 -25.50
N THR A 68 -7.21 -10.28 -25.08
CA THR A 68 -8.32 -11.02 -25.69
C THR A 68 -9.65 -10.30 -25.48
N LEU A 69 -9.89 -9.76 -24.28
CA LEU A 69 -11.09 -8.98 -23.99
C LEU A 69 -11.16 -7.71 -24.84
N ASP A 70 -10.06 -6.95 -24.92
CA ASP A 70 -9.94 -5.77 -25.79
C ASP A 70 -10.32 -6.11 -27.24
N LYS A 71 -9.77 -7.20 -27.80
CA LYS A 71 -10.10 -7.60 -29.19
C LYS A 71 -11.54 -8.04 -29.39
N LEU A 72 -12.21 -8.55 -28.37
CA LEU A 72 -13.60 -9.03 -28.47
C LEU A 72 -14.63 -7.93 -28.20
N THR A 73 -14.33 -6.98 -27.32
CA THR A 73 -15.30 -5.97 -26.86
C THR A 73 -14.95 -4.55 -27.27
N GLY A 74 -13.69 -4.28 -27.64
CA GLY A 74 -13.14 -2.94 -27.82
C GLY A 74 -12.92 -2.17 -26.51
N TRP A 75 -12.99 -2.86 -25.35
CA TRP A 75 -12.84 -2.21 -24.05
C TRP A 75 -11.36 -2.06 -23.67
N THR A 76 -10.92 -0.81 -23.56
CA THR A 76 -9.58 -0.46 -23.09
C THR A 76 -9.60 0.02 -21.65
N PHE A 77 -8.45 0.05 -20.97
CA PHE A 77 -8.33 0.67 -19.66
C PHE A 77 -8.57 2.18 -19.65
N GLU A 78 -8.45 2.85 -20.80
CA GLU A 78 -8.74 4.28 -20.92
C GLU A 78 -10.25 4.57 -20.97
N THR A 79 -11.02 3.71 -21.64
CA THR A 79 -12.44 3.94 -21.91
C THR A 79 -13.37 3.20 -20.95
N HIS A 80 -12.97 2.02 -20.46
CA HIS A 80 -13.81 1.08 -19.70
C HIS A 80 -13.04 0.47 -18.52
N LEU A 81 -12.30 1.28 -17.76
CA LEU A 81 -11.43 0.81 -16.66
C LEU A 81 -12.19 -0.09 -15.67
N ALA A 82 -13.39 0.32 -15.26
CA ALA A 82 -14.16 -0.39 -14.24
C ALA A 82 -14.70 -1.72 -14.75
N GLU A 83 -15.28 -1.72 -15.94
CA GLU A 83 -15.86 -2.90 -16.57
C GLU A 83 -14.79 -3.94 -16.89
N THR A 84 -13.67 -3.51 -17.47
CA THR A 84 -12.54 -4.37 -17.83
C THR A 84 -11.94 -5.02 -16.60
N THR A 85 -11.60 -4.24 -15.57
CA THR A 85 -11.00 -4.79 -14.34
C THR A 85 -11.95 -5.76 -13.63
N ARG A 86 -13.24 -5.43 -13.52
CA ARG A 86 -14.25 -6.32 -12.90
C ARG A 86 -14.41 -7.62 -13.68
N LEU A 87 -14.42 -7.57 -15.01
CA LEU A 87 -14.52 -8.78 -15.84
C LEU A 87 -13.28 -9.66 -15.70
N VAL A 88 -12.08 -9.07 -15.72
CA VAL A 88 -10.84 -9.81 -15.47
C VAL A 88 -10.87 -10.46 -14.08
N LEU A 89 -11.26 -9.74 -13.03
CA LEU A 89 -11.35 -10.26 -11.65
C LEU A 89 -12.40 -11.36 -11.51
N LEU A 90 -13.55 -11.25 -12.19
CA LEU A 90 -14.54 -12.32 -12.27
C LEU A 90 -13.89 -13.62 -12.81
N LEU A 91 -13.12 -13.51 -13.89
CA LEU A 91 -12.51 -14.65 -14.58
C LEU A 91 -11.34 -15.28 -13.82
N ILE A 92 -10.51 -14.50 -13.13
CA ILE A 92 -9.29 -15.01 -12.47
C ILE A 92 -9.47 -15.28 -10.96
N ASN A 93 -10.42 -14.61 -10.30
CA ASN A 93 -10.66 -14.78 -8.87
C ASN A 93 -11.98 -15.52 -8.59
N ILE A 94 -13.12 -14.99 -9.03
CA ILE A 94 -14.44 -15.50 -8.58
C ILE A 94 -14.76 -16.86 -9.19
N LEU A 95 -14.67 -17.00 -10.52
CA LEU A 95 -15.01 -18.27 -11.17
C LEU A 95 -14.06 -19.40 -10.72
N PRO A 96 -12.73 -19.20 -10.65
CA PRO A 96 -11.83 -20.23 -10.13
C PRO A 96 -12.06 -20.54 -8.65
N THR A 97 -12.36 -19.54 -7.81
CA THR A 97 -12.74 -19.77 -6.40
C THR A 97 -14.02 -20.59 -6.29
N THR A 98 -15.02 -20.30 -7.13
CA THR A 98 -16.29 -21.04 -7.14
C THR A 98 -16.06 -22.50 -7.57
N ALA A 99 -15.26 -22.72 -8.61
CA ALA A 99 -14.86 -24.06 -9.03
C ALA A 99 -14.08 -24.79 -7.93
N ALA A 100 -13.17 -24.09 -7.23
CA ALA A 100 -12.43 -24.63 -6.10
C ALA A 100 -13.37 -25.03 -4.95
N LEU A 101 -14.39 -24.23 -4.63
CA LEU A 101 -15.39 -24.57 -3.61
C LEU A 101 -16.19 -25.83 -4.00
N ILE A 102 -16.53 -26.00 -5.28
CA ILE A 102 -17.18 -27.23 -5.78
C ILE A 102 -16.25 -28.44 -5.63
N VAL A 103 -14.98 -28.30 -6.01
CA VAL A 103 -13.97 -29.35 -5.86
C VAL A 103 -13.73 -29.70 -4.40
N LEU A 104 -13.65 -28.70 -3.52
CA LEU A 104 -13.52 -28.88 -2.07
C LEU A 104 -14.76 -29.54 -1.48
N SER A 105 -15.96 -29.19 -1.92
CA SER A 105 -17.22 -29.83 -1.51
C SER A 105 -17.24 -31.31 -1.90
N ASN A 106 -16.75 -31.66 -3.08
CA ASN A 106 -16.61 -33.05 -3.53
C ASN A 106 -15.50 -33.80 -2.81
N LEU A 107 -14.41 -33.12 -2.45
CA LEU A 107 -13.32 -33.69 -1.67
C LEU A 107 -13.80 -33.99 -0.25
N THR A 108 -14.39 -33.02 0.43
CA THR A 108 -14.93 -33.18 1.79
C THR A 108 -15.98 -34.28 1.87
N ALA A 109 -16.82 -34.45 0.84
CA ALA A 109 -17.76 -35.58 0.77
C ALA A 109 -17.12 -36.96 0.91
N THR A 110 -15.84 -37.10 0.52
CA THR A 110 -15.07 -38.35 0.65
C THR A 110 -14.24 -38.44 1.93
N LEU A 111 -14.01 -37.31 2.59
CA LEU A 111 -13.08 -37.22 3.73
C LEU A 111 -13.78 -37.11 5.09
N THR A 112 -15.04 -36.66 5.11
CA THR A 112 -15.81 -36.44 6.35
C THR A 112 -16.68 -37.64 6.69
N GLU A 113 -16.80 -37.96 7.98
CA GLU A 113 -17.71 -39.02 8.46
C GLU A 113 -19.19 -38.58 8.47
N SER A 114 -19.47 -37.27 8.50
CA SER A 114 -20.85 -36.76 8.61
C SER A 114 -21.16 -35.59 7.69
N ALA A 115 -22.41 -35.52 7.22
CA ALA A 115 -22.92 -34.38 6.45
C ALA A 115 -22.83 -33.06 7.23
N ARG A 116 -22.95 -33.12 8.56
CA ARG A 116 -22.80 -31.95 9.44
C ARG A 116 -21.38 -31.39 9.39
N THR A 117 -20.36 -32.25 9.43
CA THR A 117 -18.96 -31.84 9.30
C THR A 117 -18.73 -31.18 7.95
N ARG A 118 -19.20 -31.80 6.87
CA ARG A 118 -19.12 -31.21 5.53
C ARG A 118 -19.77 -29.83 5.46
N ILE A 119 -20.97 -29.67 5.99
CA ILE A 119 -21.68 -28.38 6.03
C ILE A 119 -20.88 -27.36 6.85
N ALA A 120 -20.36 -27.73 8.02
CA ALA A 120 -19.57 -26.83 8.86
C ALA A 120 -18.31 -26.36 8.14
N VAL A 121 -17.52 -27.27 7.57
CA VAL A 121 -16.30 -26.94 6.82
C VAL A 121 -16.61 -26.05 5.61
N MET A 122 -17.66 -26.39 4.85
CA MET A 122 -18.06 -25.58 3.70
C MET A 122 -18.63 -24.21 4.11
N ALA A 123 -19.31 -24.09 5.25
CA ALA A 123 -19.75 -22.79 5.77
C ALA A 123 -18.55 -21.90 6.12
N VAL A 124 -17.50 -22.47 6.73
CA VAL A 124 -16.25 -21.73 6.97
C VAL A 124 -15.61 -21.32 5.64
N ALA A 125 -15.50 -22.24 4.68
CA ALA A 125 -14.89 -21.96 3.37
C ALA A 125 -15.62 -20.84 2.61
N CYS A 126 -16.96 -20.85 2.61
CA CYS A 126 -17.77 -19.90 1.86
C CYS A 126 -17.89 -18.52 2.52
N PHE A 127 -17.82 -18.43 3.86
CA PHE A 127 -18.17 -17.21 4.58
C PHE A 127 -17.12 -16.71 5.57
N GLY A 128 -16.31 -17.61 6.13
CA GLY A 128 -15.44 -17.33 7.28
C GLY A 128 -13.96 -17.18 6.96
N THR A 129 -13.57 -17.04 5.69
CA THR A 129 -12.16 -16.92 5.31
C THR A 129 -11.80 -15.49 4.88
N LEU A 130 -10.66 -15.01 5.33
CA LEU A 130 -10.08 -13.73 4.91
C LEU A 130 -9.55 -13.74 3.46
N LEU A 131 -9.79 -14.82 2.69
CA LEU A 131 -9.60 -14.82 1.24
C LEU A 131 -10.74 -14.08 0.51
N LEU A 132 -11.93 -14.00 1.11
CA LEU A 132 -13.10 -13.39 0.47
C LEU A 132 -12.90 -11.92 0.09
N PRO A 133 -12.32 -11.05 0.96
CA PRO A 133 -12.00 -9.67 0.58
C PRO A 133 -11.12 -9.57 -0.66
N PHE A 134 -10.21 -10.54 -0.87
CA PHE A 134 -9.27 -10.51 -2.00
C PHE A 134 -9.92 -10.86 -3.34
N LEU A 135 -11.14 -11.40 -3.36
CA LEU A 135 -11.83 -11.73 -4.61
C LEU A 135 -12.07 -10.51 -5.50
N ASN A 136 -12.16 -9.32 -4.91
CA ASN A 136 -12.47 -8.07 -5.61
C ASN A 136 -11.23 -7.24 -6.01
N SER A 137 -10.01 -7.76 -5.84
CA SER A 137 -8.76 -7.05 -6.18
C SER A 137 -7.76 -7.99 -6.85
N LEU A 138 -6.85 -7.45 -7.69
CA LEU A 138 -5.84 -8.26 -8.36
C LEU A 138 -4.73 -8.60 -7.38
N ASN A 139 -4.66 -9.88 -7.03
CA ASN A 139 -3.75 -10.39 -6.01
C ASN A 139 -3.25 -11.79 -6.41
N ASN A 140 -2.19 -12.24 -5.76
CA ASN A 140 -1.61 -13.57 -5.98
C ASN A 140 -2.11 -14.63 -4.97
N HIS A 141 -2.69 -14.21 -3.84
CA HIS A 141 -3.15 -15.09 -2.77
C HIS A 141 -4.35 -15.95 -3.19
N THR A 142 -5.33 -15.36 -3.88
CA THR A 142 -6.53 -16.05 -4.36
C THR A 142 -6.16 -17.13 -5.40
N PRO A 143 -5.43 -16.82 -6.50
CA PRO A 143 -4.96 -17.86 -7.42
C PRO A 143 -4.16 -18.97 -6.73
N ALA A 144 -3.26 -18.62 -5.80
CA ALA A 144 -2.47 -19.61 -5.07
C ALA A 144 -3.35 -20.55 -4.22
N ALA A 145 -4.29 -20.01 -3.43
CA ALA A 145 -5.20 -20.82 -2.62
C ALA A 145 -6.09 -21.74 -3.48
N VAL A 146 -6.60 -21.22 -4.60
CA VAL A 146 -7.37 -22.01 -5.58
C VAL A 146 -6.55 -23.17 -6.12
N CYS A 147 -5.29 -22.91 -6.51
CA CYS A 147 -4.38 -23.93 -7.00
C CYS A 147 -4.08 -25.01 -5.95
N VAL A 148 -3.94 -24.63 -4.68
CA VAL A 148 -3.75 -25.60 -3.59
C VAL A 148 -4.96 -26.54 -3.48
N VAL A 149 -6.19 -26.05 -3.62
CA VAL A 149 -7.39 -26.93 -3.66
C VAL A 149 -7.33 -27.90 -4.84
N PHE A 150 -7.02 -27.39 -6.05
CA PHE A 150 -6.92 -28.22 -7.25
C PHE A 150 -5.75 -29.21 -7.22
N ALA A 151 -4.70 -28.96 -6.43
CA ALA A 151 -3.61 -29.89 -6.21
C ALA A 151 -3.95 -30.94 -5.12
N LEU A 152 -4.56 -30.51 -4.01
CA LEU A 152 -4.92 -31.39 -2.90
C LEU A 152 -6.00 -32.41 -3.29
N ALA A 153 -7.01 -32.01 -4.05
CA ALA A 153 -8.12 -32.89 -4.41
C ALA A 153 -7.70 -34.17 -5.17
N PRO A 154 -6.86 -34.13 -6.22
CA PRO A 154 -6.33 -35.34 -6.84
C PRO A 154 -5.28 -36.03 -5.96
N ALA A 155 -4.41 -35.29 -5.26
CA ALA A 155 -3.37 -35.88 -4.41
C ALA A 155 -3.93 -36.72 -3.26
N MET A 156 -4.95 -36.21 -2.56
CA MET A 156 -5.62 -36.97 -1.51
C MET A 156 -6.32 -38.20 -2.09
N ARG A 157 -6.92 -38.13 -3.29
CA ARG A 157 -7.49 -39.33 -3.93
C ARG A 157 -6.43 -40.37 -4.31
N ILE A 158 -5.21 -39.94 -4.65
CA ILE A 158 -4.09 -40.85 -4.91
C ILE A 158 -3.68 -41.58 -3.63
N VAL A 159 -3.44 -40.82 -2.55
CA VAL A 159 -2.88 -41.35 -1.30
C VAL A 159 -3.95 -42.05 -0.45
N VAL A 160 -5.12 -41.44 -0.27
CA VAL A 160 -6.20 -41.95 0.59
C VAL A 160 -7.01 -43.05 -0.10
N LEU A 161 -7.34 -42.87 -1.39
CA LEU A 161 -8.21 -43.80 -2.13
C LEU A 161 -7.45 -44.70 -3.11
N GLY A 162 -6.11 -44.65 -3.11
CA GLY A 162 -5.27 -45.50 -3.95
C GLY A 162 -5.41 -45.27 -5.46
N ARG A 163 -5.98 -44.13 -5.91
CA ARG A 163 -6.18 -43.86 -7.34
C ARG A 163 -4.84 -43.67 -8.05
N ARG A 164 -4.69 -44.22 -9.26
CA ARG A 164 -3.42 -44.21 -10.02
C ARG A 164 -3.52 -43.62 -11.43
N ASP A 165 -4.65 -42.99 -11.75
CA ASP A 165 -4.85 -42.36 -13.05
C ASP A 165 -3.83 -41.24 -13.27
N TRP A 166 -3.13 -41.28 -14.41
CA TRP A 166 -2.02 -40.38 -14.73
C TRP A 166 -2.39 -38.89 -14.61
N TRP A 167 -3.59 -38.51 -15.05
CA TRP A 167 -4.03 -37.11 -15.03
C TRP A 167 -4.10 -36.51 -13.63
N ARG A 168 -4.28 -37.33 -12.57
CA ARG A 168 -4.29 -36.84 -11.18
C ARG A 168 -2.91 -36.39 -10.73
N PHE A 169 -1.87 -37.12 -11.15
CA PHE A 169 -0.48 -36.72 -10.90
C PHE A 169 -0.15 -35.46 -11.69
N ALA A 170 -0.55 -35.39 -12.96
CA ALA A 170 -0.37 -34.20 -13.78
C ALA A 170 -1.06 -32.98 -13.18
N ALA A 171 -2.33 -33.10 -12.75
CA ALA A 171 -3.05 -32.02 -12.09
C ALA A 171 -2.38 -31.59 -10.76
N ALA A 172 -1.97 -32.55 -9.92
CA ALA A 172 -1.26 -32.25 -8.68
C ALA A 172 0.06 -31.51 -8.93
N GLY A 173 0.83 -31.92 -9.95
CA GLY A 173 2.08 -31.27 -10.36
C GLY A 173 1.86 -29.86 -10.89
N PHE A 174 0.99 -29.71 -11.88
CA PHE A 174 0.68 -28.41 -12.48
C PHE A 174 0.17 -27.40 -11.46
N PHE A 175 -0.86 -27.75 -10.67
CA PHE A 175 -1.47 -26.80 -9.75
C PHE A 175 -0.59 -26.49 -8.53
N SER A 176 0.15 -27.46 -7.98
CA SER A 176 1.09 -27.13 -6.89
C SER A 176 2.19 -26.20 -7.37
N ALA A 177 2.74 -26.45 -8.56
CA ALA A 177 3.76 -25.62 -9.16
C ALA A 177 3.23 -24.23 -9.55
N PHE A 178 1.99 -24.13 -10.06
CA PHE A 178 1.37 -22.85 -10.35
C PHE A 178 1.08 -22.06 -9.06
N ALA A 179 0.73 -22.74 -7.95
CA ALA A 179 0.66 -22.09 -6.64
C ALA A 179 2.00 -21.48 -6.24
N PHE A 180 3.13 -22.19 -6.45
CA PHE A 180 4.48 -21.65 -6.24
C PHE A 180 4.77 -20.39 -7.07
N THR A 181 4.39 -20.38 -8.35
CA THR A 181 4.64 -19.20 -9.20
C THR A 181 3.85 -17.96 -8.80
N ASN A 182 2.74 -18.16 -8.05
CA ASN A 182 1.96 -17.07 -7.47
C ASN A 182 2.41 -16.74 -6.05
N GLU A 183 2.86 -17.73 -5.28
CA GLU A 183 3.33 -17.61 -3.90
C GLU A 183 4.64 -18.35 -3.70
N LEU A 184 5.75 -17.61 -3.59
CA LEU A 184 7.11 -18.21 -3.55
C LEU A 184 7.27 -19.22 -2.40
N THR A 185 6.61 -18.96 -1.27
CA THR A 185 6.63 -19.86 -0.10
C THR A 185 5.95 -21.21 -0.35
N ALA A 186 5.08 -21.30 -1.37
CA ALA A 186 4.47 -22.56 -1.79
C ALA A 186 5.47 -23.51 -2.50
N ALA A 187 6.72 -23.12 -2.73
CA ALA A 187 7.79 -24.05 -3.12
C ALA A 187 7.91 -25.23 -2.14
N ALA A 188 7.76 -24.97 -0.84
CA ALA A 188 7.75 -26.02 0.19
C ALA A 188 6.58 -27.00 0.01
N PHE A 189 5.42 -26.51 -0.45
CA PHE A 189 4.27 -27.36 -0.76
C PHE A 189 4.53 -28.24 -1.98
N VAL A 190 5.13 -27.70 -3.06
CA VAL A 190 5.51 -28.49 -4.25
C VAL A 190 6.45 -29.62 -3.85
N ALA A 191 7.49 -29.32 -3.06
CA ALA A 191 8.45 -30.31 -2.61
C ALA A 191 7.81 -31.40 -1.72
N ALA A 192 7.02 -31.00 -0.72
CA ALA A 192 6.33 -31.93 0.16
C ALA A 192 5.36 -32.84 -0.61
N LEU A 193 4.63 -32.29 -1.58
CA LEU A 193 3.69 -33.03 -2.40
C LEU A 193 4.42 -33.97 -3.37
N PHE A 194 5.52 -33.52 -3.99
CA PHE A 194 6.35 -34.36 -4.85
C PHE A 194 6.89 -35.56 -4.09
N VAL A 195 7.52 -35.35 -2.92
CA VAL A 195 8.05 -36.44 -2.08
C VAL A 195 6.93 -37.41 -1.67
N THR A 196 5.78 -36.88 -1.26
CA THR A 196 4.61 -37.70 -0.89
C THR A 196 4.16 -38.60 -2.05
N LEU A 197 4.00 -38.03 -3.25
CA LEU A 197 3.54 -38.78 -4.41
C LEU A 197 4.63 -39.69 -4.98
N LEU A 198 5.91 -39.32 -4.88
CA LEU A 198 7.04 -40.13 -5.30
C LEU A 198 7.16 -41.39 -4.44
N TRP A 199 7.00 -41.25 -3.12
CA TRP A 199 6.96 -42.39 -2.20
C TRP A 199 5.81 -43.34 -2.55
N ASN A 200 4.63 -42.80 -2.86
CA ASN A 200 3.44 -43.61 -3.13
C ASN A 200 3.45 -44.26 -4.53
N ALA A 201 3.94 -43.55 -5.55
CA ALA A 201 3.73 -43.87 -6.96
C ALA A 201 4.85 -43.30 -7.87
N PRO A 202 6.08 -43.83 -7.80
CA PRO A 202 7.23 -43.18 -8.40
C PRO A 202 7.11 -43.02 -9.93
N ARG A 203 6.61 -44.05 -10.62
CA ARG A 203 6.45 -44.01 -12.09
C ARG A 203 5.49 -42.92 -12.53
N GLN A 204 4.30 -42.85 -11.92
CA GLN A 204 3.29 -41.83 -12.26
C GLN A 204 3.71 -40.43 -11.82
N THR A 205 4.43 -40.32 -10.71
CA THR A 205 4.98 -39.03 -10.27
C THR A 205 6.02 -38.50 -11.25
N LEU A 206 6.95 -39.35 -11.70
CA LEU A 206 7.98 -38.94 -12.66
C LEU A 206 7.43 -38.70 -14.08
N SER A 207 6.41 -39.45 -14.50
CA SER A 207 5.83 -39.33 -15.86
C SER A 207 4.65 -38.35 -15.95
N GLY A 208 4.01 -38.01 -14.83
CA GLY A 208 2.82 -37.15 -14.79
C GLY A 208 3.02 -35.87 -14.00
N PHE A 209 3.38 -35.99 -12.71
CA PHE A 209 3.57 -34.83 -11.84
C PHE A 209 4.71 -33.95 -12.32
N LEU A 210 5.90 -34.52 -12.52
CA LEU A 210 7.10 -33.74 -12.81
C LEU A 210 6.99 -32.96 -14.14
N PRO A 211 6.60 -33.57 -15.28
CA PRO A 211 6.42 -32.82 -16.53
C PRO A 211 5.36 -31.74 -16.42
N ALA A 212 4.25 -32.00 -15.72
CA ALA A 212 3.18 -31.03 -15.57
C ALA A 212 3.58 -29.85 -14.65
N ALA A 213 4.40 -30.11 -13.62
CA ALA A 213 4.95 -29.08 -12.74
C ALA A 213 5.93 -28.15 -13.47
N LEU A 214 6.65 -28.66 -14.47
CA LEU A 214 7.56 -27.85 -15.29
C LEU A 214 6.82 -26.81 -16.16
N ILE A 215 5.55 -27.03 -16.50
CA ILE A 215 4.76 -26.12 -17.35
C ILE A 215 4.66 -24.70 -16.77
N PRO A 216 4.31 -24.48 -15.49
CA PRO A 216 4.34 -23.14 -14.91
C PRO A 216 5.75 -22.71 -14.47
N VAL A 217 6.61 -23.64 -14.04
CA VAL A 217 7.94 -23.33 -13.49
C VAL A 217 8.89 -22.78 -14.57
N ILE A 218 8.91 -23.37 -15.77
CA ILE A 218 9.80 -22.94 -16.85
C ILE A 218 9.49 -21.49 -17.27
N PRO A 219 8.23 -21.12 -17.62
CA PRO A 219 7.88 -19.73 -17.92
C PRO A 219 8.12 -18.78 -16.76
N PHE A 220 7.93 -19.20 -15.52
CA PHE A 220 8.24 -18.37 -14.36
C PHE A 220 9.71 -17.95 -14.35
N PHE A 221 10.64 -18.90 -14.45
CA PHE A 221 12.07 -18.57 -14.47
C PHE A 221 12.50 -17.88 -15.76
N ALA A 222 11.99 -18.29 -16.92
CA ALA A 222 12.31 -17.68 -18.20
C ALA A 222 11.88 -16.20 -18.26
N LEU A 223 10.70 -15.87 -17.72
CA LEU A 223 10.24 -14.48 -17.67
C LEU A 223 10.99 -13.65 -16.63
N ASN A 224 11.36 -14.22 -15.49
CA ASN A 224 12.23 -13.51 -14.54
C ASN A 224 13.57 -13.18 -15.19
N LEU A 225 14.25 -14.18 -15.78
CA LEU A 225 15.53 -13.95 -16.48
C LEU A 225 15.44 -12.87 -17.55
N ARG A 226 14.32 -12.82 -18.28
CA ARG A 226 14.09 -11.82 -19.33
C ARG A 226 13.87 -10.40 -18.79
N VAL A 227 13.33 -10.26 -17.58
CA VAL A 227 12.86 -8.96 -17.05
C VAL A 227 13.81 -8.42 -15.98
N THR A 228 14.41 -9.29 -15.17
CA THR A 228 15.21 -8.92 -14.00
C THR A 228 16.71 -9.14 -14.21
N ASP A 229 17.08 -9.79 -15.31
CA ASP A 229 18.40 -10.38 -15.58
C ASP A 229 18.85 -11.38 -14.49
N ASP A 230 17.87 -11.98 -13.80
CA ASP A 230 18.08 -12.93 -12.71
C ASP A 230 16.97 -14.01 -12.72
N TRP A 231 17.24 -15.15 -12.09
CA TRP A 231 16.28 -16.22 -11.87
C TRP A 231 15.19 -15.82 -10.88
N LEU A 232 15.47 -14.84 -10.02
CA LEU A 232 14.55 -14.36 -9.00
C LEU A 232 13.78 -13.10 -9.46
N PRO A 233 12.52 -12.94 -9.01
CA PRO A 233 11.74 -11.73 -9.27
C PRO A 233 12.33 -10.53 -8.55
N PHE A 234 12.07 -9.32 -9.04
CA PHE A 234 12.51 -8.10 -8.37
C PHE A 234 12.11 -8.04 -6.90
N TYR A 235 10.98 -8.66 -6.51
CA TYR A 235 10.58 -8.83 -5.12
C TYR A 235 11.69 -9.30 -4.15
N SER A 236 12.64 -10.15 -4.62
CA SER A 236 13.73 -10.63 -3.78
C SER A 236 14.89 -9.65 -3.61
N ALA A 237 14.91 -8.55 -4.38
CA ALA A 237 15.93 -7.51 -4.33
C ALA A 237 15.58 -6.39 -3.32
N TYR A 238 14.64 -6.63 -2.40
CA TYR A 238 14.30 -5.68 -1.34
C TYR A 238 15.54 -5.30 -0.52
N GLY A 239 15.72 -4.00 -0.25
CA GLY A 239 16.89 -3.46 0.45
C GLY A 239 18.15 -3.32 -0.42
N THR A 240 18.03 -3.37 -1.75
CA THR A 240 19.12 -3.09 -2.69
C THR A 240 18.89 -1.78 -3.43
N GLU A 241 19.87 -1.33 -4.23
CA GLU A 241 19.76 -0.12 -5.06
C GLU A 241 18.61 -0.16 -6.08
N LYS A 242 18.07 -1.36 -6.37
CA LYS A 242 16.86 -1.50 -7.20
C LYS A 242 15.62 -0.95 -6.51
N TYR A 243 15.54 -1.08 -5.17
CA TYR A 243 14.46 -0.55 -4.34
C TYR A 243 14.77 0.85 -3.81
N GLU A 244 16.01 1.08 -3.41
CA GLU A 244 16.49 2.31 -2.78
C GLU A 244 17.13 3.21 -3.83
N PHE A 245 16.30 3.99 -4.52
CA PHE A 245 16.74 4.89 -5.58
C PHE A 245 16.14 6.28 -5.40
N VAL A 246 16.85 7.29 -5.91
CA VAL A 246 16.34 8.65 -6.10
C VAL A 246 16.13 8.87 -7.59
N TYR A 247 14.93 9.29 -7.98
CA TYR A 247 14.60 9.63 -9.36
C TYR A 247 14.07 11.05 -9.43
N GLU A 248 14.81 11.91 -10.14
CA GLU A 248 14.46 13.32 -10.34
C GLU A 248 14.21 14.04 -9.01
N GLY A 249 15.15 13.90 -8.08
CA GLY A 249 15.08 14.46 -6.72
C GLY A 249 14.09 13.78 -5.77
N VAL A 250 13.33 12.77 -6.23
CA VAL A 250 12.34 12.07 -5.40
C VAL A 250 12.88 10.70 -4.96
N PRO A 251 13.09 10.45 -3.66
CA PRO A 251 13.45 9.12 -3.17
C PRO A 251 12.27 8.16 -3.32
N SER A 252 12.59 6.88 -3.55
CA SER A 252 11.58 5.83 -3.53
C SER A 252 10.95 5.72 -2.14
N TYR A 253 9.72 5.22 -2.08
CA TYR A 253 9.01 5.01 -0.81
C TYR A 253 9.80 4.12 0.16
N TRP A 254 10.55 3.14 -0.36
CA TRP A 254 11.28 2.16 0.44
C TRP A 254 12.57 2.69 1.05
N MET A 255 13.03 3.90 0.68
CA MET A 255 14.13 4.58 1.40
C MET A 255 13.69 5.17 2.75
N ASP A 256 12.41 5.50 2.89
CA ASP A 256 11.81 6.03 4.13
C ASP A 256 10.35 5.54 4.23
N PRO A 257 10.14 4.23 4.47
CA PRO A 257 8.81 3.64 4.51
C PRO A 257 8.00 4.22 5.68
N ARG A 258 6.69 4.35 5.47
CA ARG A 258 5.81 5.05 6.41
C ARG A 258 4.81 4.12 7.06
N GLY A 259 4.30 4.57 8.20
CA GLY A 259 3.20 3.87 8.83
C GLY A 259 3.61 2.49 9.33
N ILE A 260 2.74 1.50 9.09
CA ILE A 260 3.03 0.10 9.44
C ILE A 260 4.25 -0.46 8.69
N ASP A 261 4.58 0.09 7.51
CA ASP A 261 5.71 -0.39 6.71
C ASP A 261 7.07 0.01 7.30
N LYS A 262 7.10 0.90 8.30
CA LYS A 262 8.32 1.32 9.01
C LYS A 262 8.87 0.27 9.98
N ALA A 263 8.07 -0.74 10.31
CA ALA A 263 8.49 -1.88 11.14
C ALA A 263 9.02 -1.51 12.55
N THR A 264 8.39 -0.55 13.24
CA THR A 264 8.90 -0.03 14.52
C THR A 264 8.75 -0.96 15.72
N ASP A 265 8.03 -2.08 15.57
CA ASP A 265 7.73 -2.98 16.68
C ASP A 265 8.87 -3.94 17.00
N SER A 266 9.06 -4.21 18.30
CA SER A 266 9.91 -5.30 18.75
C SER A 266 9.37 -6.66 18.30
N PHE A 267 10.25 -7.65 18.12
CA PHE A 267 9.86 -9.00 17.71
C PHE A 267 8.71 -9.62 18.53
N PRO A 268 8.69 -9.55 19.88
CA PRO A 268 7.57 -10.11 20.66
C PRO A 268 6.22 -9.43 20.38
N VAL A 269 6.22 -8.10 20.19
CA VAL A 269 5.02 -7.33 19.82
C VAL A 269 4.55 -7.75 18.43
N TYR A 270 5.50 -7.92 17.50
CA TYR A 270 5.21 -8.41 16.16
C TYR A 270 4.57 -9.80 16.16
N LEU A 271 5.15 -10.73 16.90
CA LEU A 271 4.61 -12.08 17.05
C LEU A 271 3.20 -12.07 17.67
N LEU A 272 2.97 -11.24 18.70
CA LEU A 272 1.65 -11.06 19.31
C LEU A 272 0.64 -10.58 18.26
N HIS A 273 0.98 -9.55 17.48
CA HIS A 273 0.09 -8.98 16.50
C HIS A 273 -0.16 -9.86 15.27
N CYS A 274 0.76 -10.78 14.93
CA CYS A 274 0.53 -11.84 13.94
C CYS A 274 -0.33 -13.01 14.45
N THR A 275 -0.46 -13.20 15.76
CA THR A 275 -1.20 -14.34 16.34
C THR A 275 -2.56 -13.95 16.90
N VAL A 276 -2.61 -13.05 17.89
CA VAL A 276 -3.83 -12.67 18.63
C VAL A 276 -4.08 -11.16 18.69
N GLY A 277 -3.25 -10.35 18.03
CA GLY A 277 -3.44 -8.89 17.94
C GLY A 277 -4.10 -8.44 16.64
N HIS A 278 -3.70 -7.27 16.12
CA HIS A 278 -4.46 -6.61 15.06
C HIS A 278 -4.46 -7.34 13.71
N HIS A 279 -3.35 -7.96 13.30
CA HIS A 279 -3.26 -8.85 12.12
C HIS A 279 -3.35 -10.33 12.49
N GLY A 280 -3.89 -10.64 13.67
CA GLY A 280 -3.76 -11.95 14.29
C GLY A 280 -4.56 -13.04 13.58
N LEU A 281 -3.92 -14.18 13.31
CA LEU A 281 -4.58 -15.34 12.71
C LEU A 281 -5.79 -15.81 13.56
N PHE A 282 -5.67 -15.78 14.88
CA PHE A 282 -6.70 -16.29 15.80
C PHE A 282 -7.65 -15.20 16.31
N SER A 283 -7.25 -13.94 16.30
CA SER A 283 -8.12 -12.82 16.68
C SER A 283 -9.08 -12.45 15.54
N LEU A 284 -8.58 -12.40 14.31
CA LEU A 284 -9.41 -12.12 13.13
C LEU A 284 -10.19 -13.36 12.66
N SER A 285 -9.67 -14.57 12.90
CA SER A 285 -10.32 -15.81 12.48
C SER A 285 -10.21 -16.90 13.56
N PRO A 286 -10.90 -16.74 14.71
CA PRO A 286 -10.85 -17.69 15.83
C PRO A 286 -11.28 -19.11 15.47
N ILE A 287 -11.97 -19.31 14.33
CA ILE A 287 -12.28 -20.64 13.82
C ILE A 287 -11.03 -21.51 13.61
N TRP A 288 -9.86 -20.90 13.34
CA TRP A 288 -8.60 -21.61 13.17
C TRP A 288 -8.05 -22.23 14.45
N LEU A 289 -8.54 -21.86 15.64
CA LEU A 289 -8.24 -22.60 16.87
C LEU A 289 -8.70 -24.06 16.80
N LEU A 290 -9.82 -24.32 16.09
CA LEU A 290 -10.30 -25.67 15.85
C LEU A 290 -9.40 -26.44 14.86
N THR A 291 -8.74 -25.74 13.95
CA THR A 291 -7.76 -26.36 13.04
C THR A 291 -6.57 -26.91 13.82
N LEU A 292 -6.03 -26.15 14.79
CA LEU A 292 -4.95 -26.62 15.66
C LEU A 292 -5.34 -27.89 16.41
N ALA A 293 -6.55 -27.88 17.00
CA ALA A 293 -7.08 -29.05 17.69
C ALA A 293 -7.25 -30.25 16.74
N GLY A 294 -7.69 -30.03 15.50
CA GLY A 294 -7.87 -31.10 14.53
C GLY A 294 -6.56 -31.69 14.02
N TRP A 295 -5.54 -30.88 13.78
CA TRP A 295 -4.19 -31.38 13.50
C TRP A 295 -3.63 -32.18 14.66
N ALA A 296 -3.78 -31.71 15.91
CA ALA A 296 -3.37 -32.46 17.08
C ALA A 296 -4.09 -33.83 17.15
N LEU A 297 -5.41 -33.87 16.96
CA LEU A 297 -6.19 -35.12 16.92
C LEU A 297 -5.70 -36.08 15.82
N ALA A 298 -5.42 -35.56 14.62
CA ALA A 298 -4.93 -36.35 13.50
C ALA A 298 -3.52 -36.92 13.78
N LEU A 299 -2.61 -36.12 14.33
CA LEU A 299 -1.25 -36.56 14.67
C LEU A 299 -1.24 -37.57 15.82
N PHE A 300 -2.06 -37.37 16.86
CA PHE A 300 -2.20 -38.34 17.95
C PHE A 300 -2.83 -39.67 17.52
N SER A 301 -3.55 -39.69 16.39
CA SER A 301 -4.13 -40.94 15.86
C SER A 301 -3.06 -41.94 15.40
N ILE A 302 -1.86 -41.47 15.02
CA ILE A 302 -0.70 -42.31 14.64
C ILE A 302 -0.26 -43.20 15.81
N PHE A 303 -0.18 -42.63 17.01
CA PHE A 303 0.27 -43.36 18.20
C PHE A 303 -0.76 -44.35 18.73
N ARG A 304 -2.04 -44.20 18.37
CA ARG A 304 -3.13 -45.09 18.81
C ARG A 304 -3.40 -46.26 17.85
N THR A 305 -3.04 -46.13 16.58
CA THR A 305 -3.26 -47.17 15.56
C THR A 305 -2.34 -48.38 15.73
N GLY A 306 -1.25 -48.24 16.49
CA GLY A 306 -0.39 -49.37 16.88
C GLY A 306 -0.99 -50.36 17.90
N SER A 307 -2.19 -50.11 18.45
CA SER A 307 -2.70 -50.90 19.59
C SER A 307 -4.13 -51.46 19.48
N ARG A 308 -4.93 -51.12 18.47
CA ARG A 308 -6.27 -51.74 18.28
C ARG A 308 -6.69 -51.83 16.82
N ALA A 309 -6.45 -52.99 16.21
CA ALA A 309 -7.22 -53.45 15.05
C ALA A 309 -8.65 -53.75 15.51
N GLY A 310 -9.65 -52.93 15.12
CA GLY A 310 -11.05 -53.26 15.41
C GLY A 310 -12.12 -52.16 15.38
N GLY A 311 -11.83 -50.92 14.96
CA GLY A 311 -12.86 -49.86 14.85
C GLY A 311 -12.81 -49.09 13.54
N ASN A 312 -13.89 -49.15 12.75
CA ASN A 312 -14.00 -48.57 11.40
C ASN A 312 -13.71 -47.05 11.29
N SER A 313 -13.84 -46.27 12.37
CA SER A 313 -13.61 -44.81 12.37
C SER A 313 -12.13 -44.41 12.48
N GLY A 314 -11.24 -45.32 12.87
CA GLY A 314 -9.79 -45.03 12.93
C GLY A 314 -9.11 -44.98 11.55
N GLY A 315 -9.64 -45.73 10.58
CA GLY A 315 -9.00 -45.90 9.27
C GLY A 315 -9.04 -44.65 8.38
N LEU A 316 -10.17 -43.95 8.35
CA LEU A 316 -10.33 -42.76 7.50
C LEU A 316 -9.48 -41.59 8.01
N LEU A 317 -9.44 -41.33 9.31
CA LEU A 317 -8.57 -40.30 9.89
C LEU A 317 -7.08 -40.62 9.68
N ALA A 318 -6.68 -41.87 9.94
CA ALA A 318 -5.29 -42.31 9.75
C ALA A 318 -4.82 -42.14 8.29
N SER A 319 -5.70 -42.42 7.33
CA SER A 319 -5.39 -42.24 5.89
C SER A 319 -5.15 -40.78 5.50
N GLN A 320 -5.69 -39.82 6.26
CA GLN A 320 -5.57 -38.38 6.02
C GLN A 320 -4.43 -37.73 6.80
N THR A 321 -3.85 -38.43 7.79
CA THR A 321 -2.88 -37.85 8.72
C THR A 321 -1.68 -37.21 8.05
N LEU A 322 -1.20 -37.76 6.92
CA LEU A 322 -0.11 -37.18 6.16
C LEU A 322 -0.41 -35.76 5.68
N PHE A 323 -1.64 -35.48 5.21
CA PHE A 323 -2.04 -34.16 4.75
C PHE A 323 -2.27 -33.18 5.90
N HIS A 324 -2.74 -33.66 7.06
CA HIS A 324 -2.81 -32.84 8.28
C HIS A 324 -1.41 -32.48 8.79
N ALA A 325 -0.49 -33.43 8.80
CA ALA A 325 0.91 -33.20 9.16
C ALA A 325 1.58 -32.21 8.20
N MET A 326 1.34 -32.37 6.89
CA MET A 326 1.81 -31.44 5.87
C MET A 326 1.24 -30.03 6.07
N GLY A 327 -0.07 -29.89 6.31
CA GLY A 327 -0.69 -28.60 6.57
C GLY A 327 -0.14 -27.89 7.81
N ALA A 328 0.07 -28.63 8.91
CA ALA A 328 0.68 -28.12 10.13
C ALA A 328 2.15 -27.70 9.91
N ALA A 329 2.94 -28.56 9.25
CA ALA A 329 4.34 -28.30 8.96
C ALA A 329 4.53 -27.09 8.03
N LEU A 330 3.76 -27.02 6.93
CA LEU A 330 3.80 -25.88 6.02
C LEU A 330 3.39 -24.58 6.72
N THR A 331 2.35 -24.62 7.56
CA THR A 331 1.94 -23.43 8.32
C THR A 331 3.06 -22.97 9.25
N LEU A 332 3.72 -23.89 9.96
CA LEU A 332 4.86 -23.55 10.81
C LEU A 332 6.05 -23.00 10.01
N ILE A 333 6.44 -23.67 8.93
CA ILE A 333 7.57 -23.26 8.07
C ILE A 333 7.35 -21.85 7.52
N VAL A 334 6.18 -21.60 6.94
CA VAL A 334 5.86 -20.32 6.31
C VAL A 334 5.73 -19.23 7.37
N PHE A 335 5.05 -19.51 8.49
CA PHE A 335 4.93 -18.55 9.60
C PHE A 335 6.31 -18.17 10.14
N THR A 336 7.15 -19.16 10.47
CA THR A 336 8.52 -18.94 10.96
C THR A 336 9.37 -18.18 9.95
N PHE A 337 9.28 -18.48 8.65
CA PHE A 337 9.98 -17.71 7.61
C PHE A 337 9.64 -16.22 7.69
N PHE A 338 8.37 -15.85 7.76
CA PHE A 338 7.97 -14.44 7.88
C PHE A 338 8.37 -13.81 9.22
N MET A 339 8.44 -14.60 10.30
CA MET A 339 8.97 -14.13 11.58
C MET A 339 10.48 -13.81 11.54
N THR A 340 11.24 -14.33 10.58
CA THR A 340 12.67 -13.97 10.40
C THR A 340 12.90 -12.69 9.58
N ARG A 341 11.82 -12.08 9.07
CA ARG A 341 11.88 -10.99 8.07
C ARG A 341 10.88 -9.88 8.43
N THR A 342 10.77 -9.55 9.71
CA THR A 342 9.75 -8.63 10.24
C THR A 342 9.83 -7.25 9.59
N GLU A 343 11.04 -6.74 9.31
CA GLU A 343 11.30 -5.43 8.70
C GLU A 343 10.87 -5.32 7.22
N ASN A 344 10.93 -6.43 6.48
CA ASN A 344 10.64 -6.41 5.04
C ASN A 344 9.15 -6.59 4.73
N TYR A 345 8.40 -7.11 5.71
CA TYR A 345 7.11 -7.72 5.47
C TYR A 345 6.01 -7.07 6.32
N ASN A 346 6.28 -6.58 7.53
CA ASN A 346 5.41 -5.59 8.18
C ASN A 346 3.93 -6.04 8.34
N TYR A 347 3.70 -7.24 8.87
CA TYR A 347 2.37 -7.86 9.09
C TYR A 347 1.52 -8.16 7.86
N GLY A 348 2.03 -7.91 6.66
CA GLY A 348 1.28 -7.99 5.42
C GLY A 348 1.18 -6.63 4.75
N GLY A 349 1.79 -5.59 5.31
CA GLY A 349 1.54 -4.20 4.98
C GLY A 349 0.10 -3.80 5.32
N VAL A 350 -0.40 -2.78 4.64
CA VAL A 350 -1.80 -2.34 4.77
C VAL A 350 -2.74 -3.37 4.13
N SER A 351 -3.25 -4.30 4.93
CA SER A 351 -4.05 -5.44 4.49
C SER A 351 -4.96 -5.94 5.62
N VAL A 352 -6.17 -6.41 5.28
CA VAL A 352 -7.15 -6.90 6.28
C VAL A 352 -6.75 -8.22 6.96
N ALA A 353 -5.62 -8.79 6.56
CA ALA A 353 -5.12 -10.08 7.01
C ALA A 353 -3.59 -10.15 6.91
N LEU A 354 -3.02 -11.09 7.67
CA LEU A 354 -1.66 -11.60 7.47
C LEU A 354 -1.57 -12.37 6.15
N ARG A 355 -1.52 -11.61 5.04
CA ARG A 355 -1.90 -12.08 3.70
C ARG A 355 -1.05 -13.21 3.14
N TRP A 356 0.22 -13.32 3.55
CA TRP A 356 1.13 -14.36 3.05
C TRP A 356 0.77 -15.78 3.49
N LEU A 357 -0.08 -15.92 4.51
CA LEU A 357 -0.55 -17.24 4.95
C LEU A 357 -1.85 -17.66 4.25
N LEU A 358 -2.49 -16.78 3.49
CA LEU A 358 -3.82 -17.04 2.96
C LEU A 358 -3.87 -18.20 1.96
N TRP A 359 -2.76 -18.50 1.28
CA TRP A 359 -2.69 -19.66 0.39
C TRP A 359 -2.76 -21.00 1.14
N LEU A 360 -2.52 -21.01 2.46
CA LEU A 360 -2.62 -22.20 3.33
C LEU A 360 -4.05 -22.49 3.80
N VAL A 361 -5.02 -21.58 3.57
CA VAL A 361 -6.41 -21.75 4.01
C VAL A 361 -7.01 -23.13 3.63
N PRO A 362 -6.77 -23.72 2.45
CA PRO A 362 -7.26 -25.06 2.14
C PRO A 362 -6.79 -26.14 3.14
N PHE A 363 -5.56 -26.06 3.64
CA PHE A 363 -5.06 -26.96 4.68
C PHE A 363 -5.75 -26.74 6.02
N TRP A 364 -6.05 -25.49 6.35
CA TRP A 364 -6.75 -25.15 7.59
C TRP A 364 -8.19 -25.66 7.57
N LEU A 365 -8.88 -25.51 6.43
CA LEU A 365 -10.20 -26.07 6.22
C LEU A 365 -10.22 -27.59 6.38
N LEU A 366 -9.23 -28.31 5.83
CA LEU A 366 -9.10 -29.75 6.07
C LEU A 366 -8.83 -30.06 7.54
N GLY A 367 -8.01 -29.26 8.23
CA GLY A 367 -7.73 -29.42 9.65
C GLY A 367 -8.96 -29.27 10.56
N LEU A 368 -10.07 -28.71 10.09
CA LEU A 368 -11.33 -28.68 10.84
C LEU A 368 -12.03 -30.05 10.90
N ILE A 369 -11.82 -30.92 9.91
CA ILE A 369 -12.54 -32.20 9.74
C ILE A 369 -12.46 -33.07 11.01
N PRO A 370 -11.26 -33.35 11.58
CA PRO A 370 -11.15 -34.26 12.72
C PRO A 370 -11.90 -33.78 13.97
N VAL A 371 -11.99 -32.46 14.18
CA VAL A 371 -12.72 -31.88 15.32
C VAL A 371 -14.22 -32.05 15.14
N PHE A 372 -14.75 -31.71 13.97
CA PHE A 372 -16.18 -31.79 13.71
C PHE A 372 -16.67 -33.24 13.60
N ASP A 373 -15.89 -34.16 13.05
CA ASP A 373 -16.26 -35.58 13.03
C ASP A 373 -16.28 -36.14 14.47
N ARG A 374 -15.31 -35.78 15.31
CA ARG A 374 -15.25 -36.27 16.70
C ARG A 374 -16.30 -35.64 17.61
N TRP A 375 -16.53 -34.34 17.49
CA TRP A 375 -17.29 -33.55 18.48
C TRP A 375 -18.47 -32.75 17.91
N GLY A 376 -18.69 -32.74 16.60
CA GLY A 376 -19.77 -31.98 15.95
C GLY A 376 -21.19 -32.43 16.33
N ARG A 377 -21.34 -33.56 17.03
CA ARG A 377 -22.62 -33.99 17.64
C ARG A 377 -22.90 -33.33 18.99
N ARG A 378 -21.91 -32.72 19.63
CA ARG A 378 -22.03 -32.06 20.94
C ARG A 378 -22.51 -30.61 20.75
N TRP A 379 -23.55 -30.22 21.47
CA TRP A 379 -24.13 -28.88 21.34
C TRP A 379 -23.14 -27.77 21.72
N TRP A 380 -22.33 -27.96 22.77
CA TRP A 380 -21.35 -26.97 23.22
C TRP A 380 -20.25 -26.73 22.18
N MET A 381 -19.85 -27.78 21.46
CA MET A 381 -18.85 -27.69 20.40
C MET A 381 -19.42 -26.90 19.21
N MET A 382 -20.66 -27.19 18.84
CA MET A 382 -21.35 -26.44 17.77
C MET A 382 -21.58 -24.98 18.15
N ALA A 383 -21.92 -24.69 19.41
CA ALA A 383 -22.05 -23.32 19.92
C ALA A 383 -20.71 -22.57 19.87
N ALA A 384 -19.63 -23.19 20.36
CA ALA A 384 -18.29 -22.62 20.29
C ALA A 384 -17.84 -22.37 18.84
N ALA A 385 -18.05 -23.35 17.95
CA ALA A 385 -17.77 -23.20 16.53
C ALA A 385 -18.61 -22.09 15.87
N ALA A 386 -19.89 -21.96 16.23
CA ALA A 386 -20.76 -20.92 15.70
C ALA A 386 -20.31 -19.52 16.13
N VAL A 387 -19.90 -19.34 17.39
CA VAL A 387 -19.34 -18.07 17.87
C VAL A 387 -18.03 -17.75 17.16
N ALA A 388 -17.11 -18.72 17.08
CA ALA A 388 -15.84 -18.54 16.39
C ALA A 388 -16.03 -18.22 14.89
N LEU A 389 -16.99 -18.89 14.24
CA LEU A 389 -17.37 -18.62 12.86
C LEU A 389 -17.99 -17.23 12.72
N ALA A 390 -18.87 -16.80 13.62
CA ALA A 390 -19.50 -15.48 13.56
C ALA A 390 -18.46 -14.35 13.56
N VAL A 391 -17.45 -14.43 14.44
CA VAL A 391 -16.34 -13.47 14.45
C VAL A 391 -15.52 -13.56 13.16
N SER A 392 -15.24 -14.77 12.68
CA SER A 392 -14.46 -14.97 11.44
C SER A 392 -15.20 -14.43 10.21
N VAL A 393 -16.52 -14.61 10.14
CA VAL A 393 -17.40 -14.05 9.11
C VAL A 393 -17.41 -12.52 9.21
N PHE A 394 -17.55 -11.97 10.42
CA PHE A 394 -17.48 -10.52 10.60
C PHE A 394 -16.16 -9.97 10.06
N SER A 395 -15.01 -10.54 10.43
CA SER A 395 -13.71 -10.09 9.91
C SER A 395 -13.60 -10.23 8.38
N ALA A 396 -14.13 -11.30 7.80
CA ALA A 396 -14.10 -11.56 6.36
C ALA A 396 -15.02 -10.64 5.53
N TRP A 397 -16.08 -10.11 6.13
CA TRP A 397 -17.06 -9.27 5.43
C TRP A 397 -17.05 -7.81 5.87
N TYR A 398 -16.39 -7.47 6.97
CA TYR A 398 -16.18 -6.09 7.40
C TYR A 398 -15.56 -5.20 6.30
N PRO A 399 -14.53 -5.64 5.55
CA PRO A 399 -13.94 -4.83 4.48
C PRO A 399 -14.68 -5.02 3.15
N LEU A 400 -15.95 -4.60 3.07
CA LEU A 400 -16.83 -4.81 1.90
C LEU A 400 -16.26 -4.26 0.58
N ASP A 401 -15.42 -3.26 0.65
CA ASP A 401 -14.88 -2.46 -0.45
C ASP A 401 -13.44 -2.81 -0.83
N GLY A 402 -12.81 -3.80 -0.19
CA GLY A 402 -11.51 -4.34 -0.63
C GLY A 402 -10.54 -4.73 0.49
N PRO A 403 -9.50 -5.53 0.17
CA PRO A 403 -8.60 -6.10 1.16
C PRO A 403 -7.50 -5.15 1.63
N TRP A 404 -7.28 -4.02 0.95
CA TRP A 404 -6.12 -3.14 1.15
C TRP A 404 -6.37 -2.03 2.16
N LYS A 405 -6.68 -2.44 3.39
CA LYS A 405 -6.93 -1.56 4.53
C LYS A 405 -6.58 -2.26 5.83
N GLN A 406 -6.42 -1.50 6.90
CA GLN A 406 -6.17 -2.08 8.21
C GLN A 406 -7.40 -2.90 8.70
N PRO A 407 -7.20 -4.03 9.40
CA PRO A 407 -8.28 -4.83 9.94
C PRO A 407 -9.00 -4.10 11.08
N TRP A 408 -10.25 -4.47 11.36
CA TRP A 408 -11.07 -3.78 12.38
C TRP A 408 -10.43 -3.73 13.77
N ILE A 409 -9.65 -4.75 14.15
CA ILE A 409 -8.93 -4.79 15.42
C ILE A 409 -7.84 -3.72 15.46
N TYR A 410 -7.14 -3.47 14.34
CA TYR A 410 -6.16 -2.38 14.25
C TYR A 410 -6.82 -1.05 14.59
N THR A 411 -7.94 -0.74 13.96
CA THR A 411 -8.66 0.53 14.18
C THR A 411 -9.15 0.66 15.63
N LEU A 412 -9.59 -0.43 16.25
CA LEU A 412 -9.95 -0.41 17.67
C LEU A 412 -8.75 -0.14 18.57
N MET A 413 -7.61 -0.78 18.30
CA MET A 413 -6.38 -0.58 19.08
C MET A 413 -5.83 0.84 18.91
N GLU A 414 -5.87 1.39 17.70
CA GLU A 414 -5.47 2.78 17.41
C GLU A 414 -6.37 3.78 18.13
N ASN A 415 -7.70 3.60 18.06
CA ASN A 415 -8.66 4.44 18.78
C ASN A 415 -8.52 4.35 20.31
N ALA A 416 -8.08 3.19 20.82
CA ALA A 416 -7.79 2.99 22.23
C ALA A 416 -6.42 3.54 22.66
N GLY A 417 -5.60 4.02 21.72
CA GLY A 417 -4.23 4.49 21.97
C GLY A 417 -3.25 3.38 22.35
N TRP A 418 -3.54 2.12 22.01
CA TRP A 418 -2.67 0.98 22.32
C TRP A 418 -1.55 0.81 21.30
N ILE A 419 -1.74 1.34 20.10
CA ILE A 419 -0.77 1.37 19.01
C ILE A 419 -0.75 2.78 18.42
N ASP A 420 0.41 3.20 17.93
CA ASP A 420 0.55 4.43 17.14
C ASP A 420 1.61 4.22 16.06
N TYR A 421 1.15 3.99 14.83
CA TYR A 421 2.01 3.89 13.66
C TYR A 421 1.98 5.18 12.83
N ARG A 422 1.39 6.27 13.32
CA ARG A 422 1.30 7.50 12.52
C ARG A 422 2.67 8.15 12.41
N GLU A 423 2.92 8.78 11.26
CA GLU A 423 4.11 9.61 11.13
C GLU A 423 4.01 10.82 12.07
N PRO A 424 5.10 11.18 12.75
CA PRO A 424 5.17 12.44 13.48
C PRO A 424 4.81 13.60 12.55
N HIS A 425 4.02 14.53 13.05
CA HIS A 425 3.77 15.77 12.31
C HIS A 425 5.10 16.48 12.06
N PRO A 426 5.42 16.85 10.82
CA PRO A 426 6.58 17.69 10.56
C PRO A 426 6.45 18.98 11.36
N GLU A 427 7.58 19.52 11.81
CA GLU A 427 7.68 20.81 12.48
C GLU A 427 8.64 21.71 11.72
N PHE A 428 8.47 23.01 11.87
CA PHE A 428 9.49 23.98 11.48
C PHE A 428 10.54 24.06 12.59
N ASP A 429 11.81 24.24 12.21
CA ASP A 429 12.92 24.39 13.16
C ASP A 429 12.80 25.66 14.05
N ARG A 430 11.92 26.58 13.67
CA ARG A 430 11.63 27.82 14.38
C ARG A 430 10.16 28.22 14.21
N PRO A 431 9.60 29.05 15.10
CA PRO A 431 8.29 29.65 14.86
C PRO A 431 8.28 30.45 13.53
N VAL A 432 7.26 30.23 12.69
CA VAL A 432 7.10 30.94 11.41
C VAL A 432 5.84 31.79 11.46
N ARG A 433 5.96 33.09 11.13
CA ARG A 433 4.87 34.09 11.11
C ARG A 433 4.75 34.85 9.79
N SER A 434 5.56 34.47 8.81
CA SER A 434 5.57 35.00 7.44
C SER A 434 5.54 33.85 6.44
N TRP A 435 5.03 34.11 5.24
CA TRP A 435 5.10 33.15 4.13
C TRP A 435 6.50 33.08 3.50
N VAL A 436 7.34 34.09 3.75
CA VAL A 436 8.78 34.05 3.48
C VAL A 436 9.46 33.25 4.58
N TYR A 437 10.30 32.29 4.20
CA TYR A 437 10.91 31.35 5.14
C TYR A 437 12.38 31.66 5.44
N SER A 438 13.12 32.19 4.48
CA SER A 438 14.55 32.54 4.61
C SER A 438 14.83 33.98 4.17
N LEU A 439 16.00 34.49 4.58
CA LEU A 439 16.52 35.80 4.17
C LEU A 439 17.99 35.64 3.74
N PRO A 440 18.54 36.60 2.98
CA PRO A 440 19.96 36.60 2.64
C PRO A 440 20.82 36.72 3.91
N GLY A 441 21.82 35.85 4.06
CA GLY A 441 22.71 35.81 5.23
C GLY A 441 24.07 36.49 5.06
N GLY A 442 24.42 36.92 3.84
CA GLY A 442 25.74 37.46 3.51
C GLY A 442 25.97 38.90 3.98
N PRO A 443 27.22 39.35 4.19
CA PRO A 443 27.53 40.70 4.65
C PRO A 443 27.39 41.79 3.57
N GLN A 444 27.17 41.41 2.31
CA GLN A 444 26.99 42.32 1.16
C GLN A 444 25.71 41.94 0.41
N GLN A 445 25.24 42.82 -0.47
CA GLN A 445 24.17 42.51 -1.42
C GLN A 445 24.57 41.32 -2.29
N ASP A 446 23.63 40.43 -2.51
CA ASP A 446 23.76 39.25 -3.36
C ASP A 446 22.81 39.38 -4.54
N ASP A 447 23.33 39.81 -5.68
CA ASP A 447 22.56 40.09 -6.90
C ASP A 447 21.85 38.84 -7.47
N ASP A 448 22.29 37.64 -7.07
CA ASP A 448 21.67 36.36 -7.45
C ASP A 448 20.65 35.87 -6.41
N TYR A 449 20.50 36.54 -5.27
CA TYR A 449 19.49 36.22 -4.25
C TYR A 449 18.15 36.87 -4.60
N TRP A 450 17.46 36.29 -5.57
CA TRP A 450 16.10 36.70 -5.92
C TRP A 450 15.23 35.54 -6.38
N ILE A 451 13.92 35.68 -6.22
CA ILE A 451 12.91 34.72 -6.67
C ILE A 451 11.73 35.44 -7.31
N GLU A 452 11.16 34.87 -8.36
CA GLU A 452 9.94 35.36 -9.03
C GLU A 452 8.86 34.27 -8.96
N LEU A 453 7.73 34.64 -8.36
CA LEU A 453 6.50 33.86 -8.33
C LEU A 453 5.53 34.45 -9.35
N ALA A 454 4.82 33.60 -10.08
CA ALA A 454 3.75 34.03 -10.98
C ALA A 454 2.50 33.17 -10.80
N GLY A 455 1.35 33.80 -11.03
CA GLY A 455 0.05 33.17 -10.86
C GLY A 455 -1.04 33.93 -11.60
N ARG A 456 -2.29 33.51 -11.35
CA ARG A 456 -3.47 34.28 -11.73
C ARG A 456 -4.17 34.75 -10.47
N ASP A 457 -4.52 36.03 -10.45
CA ASP A 457 -5.35 36.61 -9.41
C ASP A 457 -6.80 36.10 -9.53
N VAL A 458 -7.65 36.43 -8.57
CA VAL A 458 -9.06 36.00 -8.48
C VAL A 458 -9.87 36.41 -9.71
N ASP A 459 -9.48 37.50 -10.36
CA ASP A 459 -10.10 37.99 -11.59
C ASP A 459 -9.52 37.37 -12.89
N GLY A 460 -8.59 36.43 -12.76
CA GLY A 460 -7.96 35.70 -13.86
C GLY A 460 -6.77 36.41 -14.51
N ARG A 461 -6.45 37.66 -14.12
CA ARG A 461 -5.30 38.39 -14.65
C ARG A 461 -3.99 37.77 -14.17
N LEU A 462 -2.99 37.73 -15.05
CA LEU A 462 -1.65 37.28 -14.66
C LEU A 462 -1.06 38.27 -13.66
N SER A 463 -0.44 37.73 -12.61
CA SER A 463 0.25 38.49 -11.57
C SER A 463 1.65 37.90 -11.36
N ARG A 464 2.64 38.78 -11.19
CA ARG A 464 4.03 38.43 -10.85
C ARG A 464 4.44 39.14 -9.57
N LEU A 465 5.20 38.42 -8.76
CA LEU A 465 5.78 38.91 -7.52
C LEU A 465 7.25 38.47 -7.48
N ARG A 466 8.16 39.43 -7.50
CA ARG A 466 9.60 39.19 -7.37
C ARG A 466 10.08 39.74 -6.04
N LEU A 467 10.89 38.94 -5.34
CA LEU A 467 11.63 39.34 -4.15
C LEU A 467 13.12 39.31 -4.50
N ALA A 468 13.84 40.36 -4.16
CA ALA A 468 15.27 40.47 -4.39
C ALA A 468 15.98 41.05 -3.17
N ASP A 469 17.20 40.59 -2.94
CA ASP A 469 18.10 41.19 -1.97
C ASP A 469 18.58 42.57 -2.46
N ALA A 470 18.31 43.61 -1.68
CA ALA A 470 18.77 44.97 -1.94
C ALA A 470 19.89 45.40 -0.97
N GLY A 471 20.53 44.43 -0.32
CA GLY A 471 21.71 44.64 0.50
C GLY A 471 21.44 44.94 1.98
N PRO A 472 22.50 45.04 2.78
CA PRO A 472 22.42 45.41 4.20
C PRO A 472 22.26 46.92 4.38
N ASP A 473 21.67 47.32 5.50
CA ASP A 473 21.59 48.71 5.94
C ASP A 473 21.66 48.80 7.47
N ASN A 474 21.92 50.00 8.01
CA ASN A 474 21.91 50.26 9.44
C ASN A 474 20.98 51.43 9.77
N VAL A 475 19.82 51.10 10.34
CA VAL A 475 18.78 52.08 10.64
C VAL A 475 18.66 52.21 12.16
N GLY A 476 19.02 53.38 12.69
CA GLY A 476 18.91 53.65 14.12
C GLY A 476 19.73 52.70 15.02
N GLY A 477 20.86 52.19 14.52
CA GLY A 477 21.72 51.24 15.23
C GLY A 477 21.29 49.78 15.12
N ARG A 478 20.20 49.48 14.41
CA ARG A 478 19.75 48.11 14.10
C ARG A 478 20.24 47.71 12.72
N GLN A 479 20.92 46.57 12.66
CA GLN A 479 21.29 45.93 11.39
C GLN A 479 20.03 45.45 10.68
N ALA A 480 19.83 45.92 9.45
CA ALA A 480 18.69 45.60 8.62
C ALA A 480 19.16 44.92 7.32
N ARG A 481 18.33 44.02 6.79
CA ARG A 481 18.43 43.55 5.42
C ARG A 481 17.29 44.15 4.61
N ILE A 482 17.63 44.77 3.48
CA ILE A 482 16.63 45.35 2.59
C ILE A 482 16.14 44.26 1.62
N VAL A 483 14.83 44.05 1.59
CA VAL A 483 14.17 43.20 0.59
C VAL A 483 13.37 44.09 -0.35
N GLU A 484 13.75 44.08 -1.62
CA GLU A 484 13.00 44.74 -2.68
C GLU A 484 11.92 43.78 -3.20
N VAL A 485 10.70 44.28 -3.26
CA VAL A 485 9.52 43.54 -3.70
C VAL A 485 8.95 44.26 -4.92
N THR A 486 9.00 43.57 -6.06
CA THR A 486 8.41 44.04 -7.30
C THR A 486 7.14 43.27 -7.59
N SER A 487 6.02 43.96 -7.76
CA SER A 487 4.74 43.36 -8.11
C SER A 487 4.20 43.92 -9.43
N GLN A 488 3.65 43.06 -10.27
CA GLN A 488 3.10 43.44 -11.56
C GLN A 488 1.87 42.60 -11.90
N GLN A 489 0.72 43.25 -11.99
CA GLN A 489 -0.51 42.67 -12.51
C GLN A 489 -0.70 43.05 -13.98
N GLN A 490 -1.25 42.15 -14.79
CA GLN A 490 -1.54 42.41 -16.20
C GLN A 490 -2.41 43.66 -16.38
N GLY A 491 -1.88 44.67 -17.07
CA GLY A 491 -2.55 45.94 -17.35
C GLY A 491 -2.39 47.01 -16.25
N ALA A 492 -1.67 46.72 -15.18
CA ALA A 492 -1.29 47.69 -14.15
C ALA A 492 0.20 48.07 -14.27
N PRO A 493 0.61 49.27 -13.82
CA PRO A 493 2.02 49.63 -13.73
C PRO A 493 2.73 48.72 -12.72
N GLU A 494 4.01 48.47 -12.97
CA GLU A 494 4.90 47.80 -12.03
C GLU A 494 5.04 48.62 -10.75
N GLN A 495 4.94 47.97 -9.59
CA GLN A 495 5.10 48.58 -8.29
C GLN A 495 6.32 47.98 -7.60
N VAL A 496 7.20 48.85 -7.09
CA VAL A 496 8.42 48.47 -6.38
C VAL A 496 8.35 49.01 -4.95
N GLU A 497 8.46 48.11 -3.99
CA GLU A 497 8.47 48.42 -2.55
C GLU A 497 9.76 47.88 -1.92
N ARG A 498 10.24 48.53 -0.86
CA ARG A 498 11.41 48.09 -0.10
C ARG A 498 11.08 47.94 1.37
N TYR A 499 11.48 46.81 1.94
CA TYR A 499 11.26 46.47 3.33
C TYR A 499 12.59 46.31 4.05
N TRP A 500 12.78 47.03 5.16
CA TRP A 500 13.96 46.89 6.02
C TRP A 500 13.66 45.88 7.13
N ILE A 501 14.42 44.80 7.15
CA ILE A 501 14.15 43.65 8.01
C ILE A 501 15.29 43.43 9.00
N ASP A 502 14.97 43.49 10.30
CA ASP A 502 15.83 42.94 11.34
C ASP A 502 15.89 41.41 11.19
N SER A 503 16.97 40.94 10.59
CA SER A 503 17.16 39.52 10.28
C SER A 503 17.18 38.65 11.54
N ASN A 504 17.69 39.15 12.67
CA ASN A 504 17.70 38.40 13.92
C ASN A 504 16.29 38.22 14.47
N SER A 505 15.49 39.28 14.46
CA SER A 505 14.08 39.22 14.89
C SER A 505 13.25 38.32 13.98
N PHE A 506 13.46 38.41 12.66
CA PHE A 506 12.81 37.54 11.68
C PHE A 506 13.20 36.07 11.91
N LEU A 507 14.49 35.77 12.04
CA LEU A 507 15.02 34.42 12.24
C LEU A 507 14.60 33.83 13.61
N ALA A 508 14.42 34.68 14.63
CA ALA A 508 13.84 34.28 15.92
C ALA A 508 12.33 33.97 15.88
N GLY A 509 11.67 34.11 14.72
CA GLY A 509 10.26 33.79 14.54
C GLY A 509 9.30 34.85 15.09
N ARG A 510 9.78 36.10 15.24
CA ARG A 510 8.95 37.24 15.65
C ARG A 510 8.06 37.73 14.51
N GLY A 511 7.07 38.57 14.83
CA GLY A 511 6.12 39.08 13.84
C GLY A 511 6.67 40.27 13.04
N PRO A 512 6.00 40.69 11.96
CA PRO A 512 6.34 41.90 11.21
C PRO A 512 6.45 43.16 12.07
N ALA A 513 5.66 43.25 13.15
CA ALA A 513 5.75 44.36 14.11
C ALA A 513 7.11 44.43 14.83
N ASP A 514 7.83 43.32 14.94
CA ASP A 514 9.14 43.26 15.61
C ASP A 514 10.29 43.39 14.61
N PHE A 515 10.16 42.74 13.44
CA PHE A 515 11.25 42.66 12.46
C PHE A 515 11.23 43.76 11.41
N LEU A 516 10.10 44.41 11.13
CA LEU A 516 10.09 45.54 10.19
C LEU A 516 10.66 46.78 10.85
N ILE A 517 11.57 47.43 10.14
CA ILE A 517 12.20 48.68 10.53
C ILE A 517 11.72 49.77 9.58
N TRP A 518 11.45 50.96 10.12
CA TRP A 518 10.94 52.10 9.37
C TRP A 518 12.02 53.19 9.29
N PRO A 519 12.78 53.28 8.18
CA PRO A 519 13.93 54.19 8.08
C PRO A 519 13.56 55.67 8.08
N ASN A 520 12.34 56.00 7.65
CA ASN A 520 11.87 57.38 7.50
C ASN A 520 10.95 57.83 8.66
N GLY A 521 10.98 57.14 9.81
CA GLY A 521 10.08 57.38 10.95
C GLY A 521 8.82 56.51 10.92
N GLU A 522 7.89 56.77 11.83
CA GLU A 522 6.64 55.99 11.93
C GLU A 522 5.80 56.09 10.65
N PRO A 523 5.43 54.96 10.02
CA PRO A 523 4.60 54.95 8.82
C PRO A 523 3.15 55.32 9.15
N SER A 524 2.39 55.70 8.13
CA SER A 524 0.93 55.80 8.26
C SER A 524 0.31 54.45 8.63
N ASP A 525 -0.89 54.48 9.22
CA ASP A 525 -1.61 53.26 9.59
C ASP A 525 -1.89 52.35 8.39
N ASP A 526 -2.10 52.94 7.21
CA ASP A 526 -2.36 52.22 5.97
C ASP A 526 -1.09 51.53 5.43
N GLU A 527 0.05 52.23 5.40
CA GLU A 527 1.34 51.66 5.02
C GLU A 527 1.75 50.52 5.96
N ARG A 528 1.59 50.73 7.27
CA ARG A 528 1.87 49.73 8.29
C ARG A 528 1.01 48.49 8.11
N ARG A 529 -0.30 48.68 7.90
CA ARG A 529 -1.25 47.59 7.68
C ARG A 529 -0.92 46.83 6.41
N ASN A 530 -0.63 47.50 5.29
CA ASN A 530 -0.30 46.86 4.03
C ASN A 530 0.99 46.03 4.15
N ALA A 531 2.04 46.58 4.77
CA ALA A 531 3.27 45.84 5.05
C ALA A 531 3.03 44.60 5.90
N TYR A 532 2.25 44.72 6.99
CA TYR A 532 1.94 43.57 7.86
C TYR A 532 1.14 42.51 7.11
N VAL A 533 0.14 42.91 6.31
CA VAL A 533 -0.65 41.99 5.49
C VAL A 533 0.23 41.29 4.46
N PHE A 534 1.12 42.01 3.79
CA PHE A 534 2.08 41.44 2.85
C PHE A 534 2.93 40.37 3.53
N TRP A 535 3.62 40.70 4.62
CA TRP A 535 4.54 39.78 5.29
C TRP A 535 3.83 38.60 5.97
N HIS A 536 2.65 38.81 6.55
CA HIS A 536 1.83 37.70 7.06
C HIS A 536 1.26 36.85 5.94
N GLY A 537 0.99 37.44 4.77
CA GLY A 537 0.21 36.86 3.69
C GLY A 537 -1.28 36.69 4.02
N LEU A 538 -1.73 37.28 5.14
CA LEU A 538 -3.08 37.17 5.69
C LEU A 538 -3.53 38.53 6.23
N PRO A 539 -4.85 38.81 6.29
CA PRO A 539 -5.37 40.10 6.76
C PRO A 539 -5.12 40.37 8.26
N ARG A 540 -4.70 39.35 9.01
CA ARG A 540 -4.38 39.42 10.45
C ARG A 540 -3.17 38.53 10.76
N PRO A 541 -2.43 38.80 11.85
CA PRO A 541 -1.33 37.96 12.28
C PRO A 541 -1.76 36.51 12.50
N GLY A 542 -0.98 35.57 11.95
CA GLY A 542 -1.17 34.13 12.12
C GLY A 542 0.17 33.42 12.29
N ARG A 543 0.17 32.30 13.01
CA ARG A 543 1.32 31.39 13.08
C ARG A 543 1.15 30.31 12.01
N TYR A 544 2.21 30.05 11.26
CA TYR A 544 2.24 28.95 10.31
C TYR A 544 2.49 27.65 11.07
N ALA A 545 1.58 26.69 10.89
CA ALA A 545 1.77 25.31 11.29
C ALA A 545 2.41 24.54 10.13
N ALA A 546 3.32 23.63 10.44
CA ALA A 546 3.88 22.73 9.46
C ALA A 546 2.85 21.65 9.08
N GLY A 547 2.80 21.35 7.78
CA GLY A 547 1.95 20.37 7.14
C GLY A 547 2.79 19.24 6.55
N ALA A 548 2.44 18.79 5.35
CA ALA A 548 3.12 17.67 4.72
C ALA A 548 4.44 18.09 4.05
N ARG A 549 5.45 17.21 4.10
CA ARG A 549 6.60 17.25 3.18
C ARG A 549 6.17 16.77 1.80
N ARG A 550 6.55 17.50 0.74
CA ARG A 550 6.21 17.21 -0.65
C ARG A 550 7.39 17.46 -1.56
N TYR A 551 7.50 16.64 -2.60
CA TYR A 551 8.41 16.87 -3.71
C TYR A 551 7.66 17.59 -4.82
N LEU A 552 7.97 18.87 -5.05
CA LEU A 552 7.29 19.71 -6.05
C LEU A 552 8.18 19.90 -7.28
N ARG A 553 7.58 19.81 -8.47
CA ARG A 553 8.28 19.94 -9.74
C ARG A 553 7.92 21.27 -10.39
N PHE A 554 8.94 22.04 -10.77
CA PHE A 554 8.82 23.30 -11.49
C PHE A 554 9.75 23.27 -12.70
N PRO A 555 9.45 23.99 -13.79
CA PRO A 555 10.27 24.03 -15.01
C PRO A 555 11.57 24.85 -14.83
N LEU A 556 12.19 24.79 -13.66
CA LEU A 556 13.46 25.45 -13.31
C LEU A 556 14.63 24.48 -13.33
N ARG A 557 14.38 23.21 -12.98
CA ARG A 557 15.37 22.13 -12.98
C ARG A 557 14.67 20.79 -13.17
N ARG A 558 15.44 19.74 -13.46
CA ARG A 558 14.91 18.39 -13.61
C ARG A 558 14.42 17.81 -12.28
N ASP A 559 15.19 18.02 -11.23
CA ASP A 559 14.92 17.45 -9.91
C ASP A 559 13.83 18.22 -9.17
N ALA A 560 12.95 17.48 -8.50
CA ALA A 560 11.95 18.09 -7.64
C ALA A 560 12.60 18.86 -6.49
N PHE A 561 11.91 19.90 -6.01
CA PHE A 561 12.24 20.59 -4.78
C PHE A 561 11.62 19.85 -3.61
N HIS A 562 12.41 19.56 -2.58
CA HIS A 562 11.88 19.01 -1.34
C HIS A 562 11.34 20.16 -0.48
N CYS A 563 10.03 20.16 -0.28
CA CYS A 563 9.33 21.28 0.34
C CYS A 563 8.56 20.86 1.58
N LEU A 564 8.57 21.72 2.61
CA LEU A 564 7.66 21.62 3.75
C LEU A 564 6.50 22.58 3.53
N GLN A 565 5.26 22.06 3.58
CA GLN A 565 4.09 22.92 3.56
C GLN A 565 3.96 23.65 4.92
N GLY A 566 3.89 24.97 4.93
CA GLY A 566 3.41 25.77 6.04
C GLY A 566 2.00 26.26 5.75
N TYR A 567 1.12 26.26 6.74
CA TYR A 567 -0.22 26.84 6.57
C TYR A 567 -0.63 27.69 7.76
N ALA A 568 -1.31 28.79 7.48
CA ALA A 568 -1.92 29.66 8.48
C ALA A 568 -3.38 29.94 8.12
N THR A 569 -4.22 30.15 9.13
CA THR A 569 -5.64 30.44 8.93
C THR A 569 -6.11 31.49 9.92
N VAL A 570 -6.81 32.52 9.43
CA VAL A 570 -7.42 33.57 10.25
C VAL A 570 -8.85 33.83 9.80
N SER A 571 -9.70 34.29 10.72
CA SER A 571 -11.08 34.67 10.41
C SER A 571 -11.30 36.18 10.50
N THR A 572 -12.08 36.71 9.57
CA THR A 572 -12.55 38.10 9.55
C THR A 572 -14.07 38.13 9.41
N ARG A 573 -14.69 39.29 9.63
CA ARG A 573 -16.10 39.53 9.27
C ARG A 573 -16.17 40.46 8.07
N ASN A 574 -17.05 40.18 7.12
CA ASN A 574 -17.33 41.11 6.02
C ASN A 574 -18.29 42.23 6.47
N ALA A 575 -18.63 43.14 5.55
CA ALA A 575 -19.53 44.26 5.81
C ALA A 575 -20.96 43.84 6.22
N THR A 576 -21.41 42.65 5.81
CA THR A 576 -22.71 42.07 6.18
C THR A 576 -22.66 41.27 7.48
N GLY A 577 -21.49 41.20 8.14
CA GLY A 577 -21.28 40.52 9.42
C GLY A 577 -20.98 39.01 9.32
N GLU A 578 -20.92 38.46 8.11
CA GLU A 578 -20.63 37.07 7.83
C GLU A 578 -19.15 36.75 8.05
N THR A 579 -18.87 35.54 8.55
CA THR A 579 -17.50 35.06 8.78
C THR A 579 -16.84 34.67 7.46
N LEU A 580 -15.68 35.25 7.20
CA LEU A 580 -14.75 34.86 6.13
C LEU A 580 -13.53 34.19 6.75
N ILE A 581 -13.11 33.07 6.17
CA ILE A 581 -11.92 32.32 6.59
C ILE A 581 -10.86 32.51 5.51
N HIS A 582 -9.74 33.11 5.90
CA HIS A 582 -8.56 33.29 5.05
C HIS A 582 -7.54 32.23 5.41
N ARG A 583 -7.13 31.43 4.42
CA ARG A 583 -6.10 30.41 4.55
C ARG A 583 -4.99 30.71 3.55
N LEU A 584 -3.75 30.59 4.00
CA LEU A 584 -2.59 30.63 3.12
C LEU A 584 -1.74 29.39 3.38
N ASP A 585 -1.49 28.63 2.33
CA ASP A 585 -0.50 27.57 2.29
C ASP A 585 0.74 28.07 1.54
N ALA A 586 1.91 27.99 2.16
CA ALA A 586 3.20 28.36 1.60
C ALA A 586 4.13 27.13 1.65
N TRP A 587 4.70 26.73 0.51
CA TRP A 587 5.63 25.61 0.46
C TRP A 587 7.05 26.13 0.56
N SER A 588 7.69 25.85 1.69
CA SER A 588 9.03 26.30 1.96
C SER A 588 10.07 25.30 1.48
N CYS A 589 11.15 25.79 0.89
CA CYS A 589 12.27 24.99 0.41
C CYS A 589 13.58 25.75 0.66
N GLU A 590 14.55 25.14 1.33
CA GLU A 590 15.79 25.82 1.68
C GLU A 590 16.71 26.08 0.47
N GLU A 591 16.49 25.33 -0.61
CA GLU A 591 17.28 25.40 -1.85
C GLU A 591 16.93 26.61 -2.72
N VAL A 592 16.01 27.49 -2.30
CA VAL A 592 15.59 28.67 -3.09
C VAL A 592 15.70 29.97 -2.27
N PRO A 593 16.02 31.11 -2.92
CA PRO A 593 15.97 32.42 -2.27
C PRO A 593 14.60 32.69 -1.64
N PHE A 594 14.60 33.28 -0.44
CA PHE A 594 13.41 33.54 0.39
C PHE A 594 12.64 32.29 0.84
N GLY A 595 13.07 31.12 0.40
CA GLY A 595 12.67 29.84 0.91
C GLY A 595 11.22 29.47 0.60
N VAL A 596 10.66 29.93 -0.52
CA VAL A 596 9.25 29.70 -0.88
C VAL A 596 9.08 29.46 -2.37
N VAL A 597 8.47 28.33 -2.74
CA VAL A 597 8.31 27.93 -4.16
C VAL A 597 6.86 27.97 -4.65
N LEU A 598 5.91 27.96 -3.73
CA LEU A 598 4.48 27.94 -4.05
C LEU A 598 3.70 28.62 -2.92
N LEU A 599 2.75 29.46 -3.30
CA LEU A 599 1.74 30.06 -2.43
C LEU A 599 0.35 29.68 -2.95
N ASP A 600 -0.55 29.29 -2.04
CA ASP A 600 -1.95 29.03 -2.33
C ASP A 600 -2.82 29.75 -1.28
N ARG A 601 -3.41 30.87 -1.69
CA ARG A 601 -4.30 31.68 -0.88
C ARG A 601 -5.73 31.30 -1.17
N GLN A 602 -6.50 31.07 -0.11
CA GLN A 602 -7.89 30.66 -0.19
C GLN A 602 -8.75 31.56 0.69
N LEU A 603 -9.82 32.08 0.11
CA LEU A 603 -10.91 32.71 0.83
C LEU A 603 -12.08 31.73 0.89
N GLN A 604 -12.58 31.46 2.09
CA GLN A 604 -13.68 30.56 2.32
C GLN A 604 -14.79 31.24 3.14
N ASP A 605 -16.02 30.77 3.00
CA ASP A 605 -17.12 31.19 3.88
C ASP A 605 -17.05 30.52 5.27
N GLY A 606 -17.96 30.87 6.17
CA GLY A 606 -18.05 30.27 7.50
C GLY A 606 -18.34 28.75 7.52
N ARG A 607 -18.73 28.16 6.37
CA ARG A 607 -18.92 26.72 6.18
C ARG A 607 -17.73 26.06 5.46
N ARG A 608 -16.62 26.78 5.28
CA ARG A 608 -15.41 26.35 4.56
C ARG A 608 -15.62 26.08 3.07
N ARG A 609 -16.65 26.66 2.47
CA ARG A 609 -16.81 26.64 1.01
C ARG A 609 -15.84 27.65 0.39
N LEU A 610 -15.08 27.22 -0.61
CA LEU A 610 -14.15 28.08 -1.35
C LEU A 610 -14.92 29.19 -2.09
N LEU A 611 -14.57 30.44 -1.82
CA LEU A 611 -15.11 31.64 -2.46
C LEU A 611 -14.12 32.20 -3.51
N ALA A 612 -12.83 32.21 -3.18
CA ALA A 612 -11.76 32.63 -4.08
C ALA A 612 -10.48 31.85 -3.79
N ARG A 613 -9.66 31.66 -4.83
CA ARG A 613 -8.35 31.01 -4.73
C ARG A 613 -7.35 31.70 -5.64
N GLU A 614 -6.21 32.08 -5.09
CA GLU A 614 -5.07 32.63 -5.82
C GLU A 614 -3.89 31.69 -5.59
N ARG A 615 -3.22 31.27 -6.67
CA ARG A 615 -2.08 30.38 -6.60
C ARG A 615 -0.91 31.00 -7.36
N MET A 616 0.24 31.14 -6.70
CA MET A 616 1.48 31.66 -7.28
C MET A 616 2.60 30.63 -7.15
N GLU A 617 3.24 30.31 -8.26
CA GLU A 617 4.30 29.32 -8.36
C GLU A 617 5.60 29.97 -8.79
N VAL A 618 6.73 29.42 -8.35
CA VAL A 618 8.04 29.88 -8.79
C VAL A 618 8.20 29.66 -10.29
N VAL A 619 8.57 30.74 -11.00
CA VAL A 619 8.79 30.75 -12.45
C VAL A 619 10.21 31.15 -12.84
N ALA A 620 10.93 31.83 -11.96
CA ALA A 620 12.35 32.14 -12.13
C ALA A 620 13.02 32.39 -10.77
N MET A 621 14.34 32.22 -10.71
CA MET A 621 15.16 32.56 -9.54
C MET A 621 16.60 32.84 -10.00
N GLY A 622 17.35 33.61 -9.22
CA GLY A 622 18.74 33.95 -9.56
C GLY A 622 19.70 32.77 -9.44
N ARG A 623 19.54 31.97 -8.37
CA ARG A 623 20.26 30.72 -8.17
C ARG A 623 19.45 29.70 -7.36
N SER A 624 19.82 28.43 -7.48
CA SER A 624 19.52 27.41 -6.47
C SER A 624 20.58 27.53 -5.38
N LEU A 625 20.17 27.55 -4.11
CA LEU A 625 21.06 27.66 -2.95
C LEU A 625 21.75 26.33 -2.60
#